data_AF-A0A3D1VLE1-F1
#
_entry.id   AF-A0A3D1VLE1-F1
#
_cell.length_a   1.000
_cell.length_b   1.000
_cell.length_c   1.000
_cell.angle_alpha   90.00
_cell.angle_beta   90.00
_cell.angle_gamma   90.00
#
_symmetry.space_group_name_H-M   'P 1'
#
loop_
_entity.id
_entity.type
_entity.pdbx_description
1 polymer ?
#
loop_
_entity_poly.entity_id
_entity_poly.type
_entity_poly.pdbx_seq_one_letter_code
_entity_poly.pdbx_strand_id
1 'polypeptide(L)'
;ARLNQLYKFEEDGTFDRLPKKEVLALKKEIANLEKNLGGIKNMTQLPAAVFIVDPRKERNAVAEAKKLGIPIVAIVDTNCDPD
;
A
#
# COMPACT_ATOMS: atom_id res chain seq x y z
N ALA A 1 -5.77 -8.65 6.14
CA ALA A 1 -4.65 -8.29 5.25
C ALA A 1 -3.47 -9.23 5.49
N ARG A 2 -2.82 -9.72 4.44
CA ARG A 2 -1.71 -10.70 4.51
C ARG A 2 -0.52 -10.21 5.34
N LEU A 3 -0.21 -8.92 5.27
CA LEU A 3 0.82 -8.28 6.11
C LEU A 3 0.53 -8.46 7.63
N ASN A 4 -0.72 -8.27 8.07
CA ASN A 4 -1.10 -8.49 9.48
C ASN A 4 -1.03 -9.96 9.91
N GLN A 5 -1.22 -10.91 8.97
CA GLN A 5 -1.04 -12.33 9.26
C GLN A 5 0.44 -12.67 9.45
N LEU A 6 1.33 -12.10 8.62
CA LEU A 6 2.77 -12.29 8.75
C LEU A 6 3.32 -11.72 10.06
N TYR A 7 2.85 -10.53 10.49
CA TYR A 7 3.20 -10.00 11.80
C TYR A 7 2.70 -10.88 12.95
N LYS A 8 1.48 -11.42 12.86
CA LYS A 8 0.99 -12.40 13.85
C LYS A 8 1.86 -13.65 13.91
N PHE A 9 2.29 -14.18 12.77
CA PHE A 9 3.18 -15.35 12.75
C PHE A 9 4.58 -15.05 13.32
N GLU A 10 5.05 -13.82 13.19
CA GLU A 10 6.26 -13.35 13.86
C GLU A 10 6.05 -13.24 15.39
N GLU A 11 4.93 -12.65 15.84
CA GLU A 11 4.58 -12.52 17.27
C GLU A 11 4.31 -13.87 17.96
N ASP A 12 3.66 -14.80 17.27
CA ASP A 12 3.35 -16.15 17.77
C ASP A 12 4.59 -17.07 17.82
N GLY A 13 5.78 -16.58 17.43
CA GLY A 13 7.02 -17.37 17.45
C GLY A 13 7.05 -18.50 16.41
N THR A 14 6.20 -18.43 15.38
CA THR A 14 6.16 -19.44 14.31
C THR A 14 7.44 -19.40 13.48
N PHE A 15 8.10 -18.23 13.41
CA PHE A 15 9.36 -18.06 12.69
C PHE A 15 10.52 -18.88 13.29
N ASP A 16 10.50 -19.14 14.60
CA ASP A 16 11.54 -19.94 15.26
C ASP A 16 11.42 -21.44 14.98
N ARG A 17 10.24 -21.90 14.53
CA ARG A 17 9.98 -23.29 14.16
C ARG A 17 10.30 -23.59 12.69
N LEU A 18 10.52 -22.56 11.88
CA LEU A 18 10.77 -22.68 10.45
C LEU A 18 12.29 -22.68 10.15
N PRO A 19 12.72 -23.32 9.06
CA PRO A 19 14.10 -23.26 8.63
C PRO A 19 14.51 -21.82 8.29
N LYS A 20 15.76 -21.44 8.62
CA LYS A 20 16.29 -20.07 8.43
C LYS A 20 16.11 -19.51 7.01
N LYS A 21 16.10 -20.39 6.00
CA LYS A 21 15.86 -20.01 4.59
C LYS A 21 14.43 -19.49 4.36
N GLU A 22 13.42 -20.13 4.95
CA GLU A 22 12.03 -19.73 4.83
C GLU A 22 11.75 -18.47 5.64
N VAL A 23 12.33 -18.35 6.84
CA VAL A 23 12.28 -17.12 7.64
C VAL A 23 12.83 -15.92 6.86
N LEU A 24 13.93 -16.11 6.13
CA LEU A 24 14.49 -15.04 5.29
C LEU A 24 13.55 -14.65 4.15
N ALA A 25 12.86 -15.61 3.52
CA ALA A 25 11.88 -15.33 2.48
C ALA A 25 10.67 -14.56 3.03
N LEU A 26 10.15 -14.98 4.18
CA LEU A 26 9.04 -14.31 4.86
C LEU A 26 9.42 -12.89 5.29
N LYS A 27 10.63 -12.66 5.82
CA LYS A 27 11.12 -11.32 6.15
C LYS A 27 11.24 -10.41 4.93
N LYS A 28 11.66 -10.94 3.77
CA LYS A 28 11.67 -10.20 2.51
C LYS A 28 10.25 -9.86 2.05
N GLU A 29 9.31 -10.79 2.21
CA GLU A 29 7.89 -10.55 1.89
C GLU A 29 7.31 -9.45 2.78
N ILE A 30 7.58 -9.48 4.09
CA ILE A 30 7.18 -8.43 5.04
C ILE A 30 7.73 -7.08 4.60
N ALA A 31 9.04 -6.97 4.34
CA ALA A 31 9.67 -5.70 3.96
C ALA A 31 9.07 -5.12 2.66
N ASN A 32 8.79 -5.96 1.67
CA ASN A 32 8.17 -5.54 0.41
C ASN A 32 6.72 -5.07 0.62
N LEU A 33 5.94 -5.81 1.42
CA LEU A 33 4.56 -5.45 1.73
C LEU A 33 4.49 -4.19 2.60
N GLU A 34 5.41 -4.01 3.54
CA GLU A 34 5.47 -2.82 4.40
C GLU A 34 5.82 -1.57 3.60
N LYS A 35 6.76 -1.69 2.65
CA LYS A 35 7.11 -0.58 1.75
C LYS A 35 5.93 -0.11 0.90
N ASN A 36 5.11 -1.04 0.39
CA ASN A 36 4.04 -0.72 -0.56
C ASN A 36 2.68 -0.47 0.11
N LEU A 37 2.37 -1.21 1.18
CA LEU A 37 1.05 -1.23 1.83
C LEU A 37 1.10 -0.70 3.27
N GLY A 38 2.26 -0.26 3.76
CA GLY A 38 2.41 0.28 5.12
C GLY A 38 1.49 1.47 5.38
N GLY A 39 1.33 2.36 4.39
CA GLY A 39 0.45 3.52 4.50
C GLY A 39 -1.04 3.18 4.65
N ILE A 40 -1.48 2.06 4.08
CA ILE A 40 -2.88 1.61 4.15
C ILE A 40 -3.11 0.52 5.21
N LYS A 41 -2.09 0.18 6.01
CA LYS A 41 -2.14 -0.90 7.02
C LYS A 41 -3.29 -0.73 8.01
N ASN A 42 -3.56 0.51 8.39
CA ASN A 42 -4.59 0.88 9.37
C ASN A 42 -5.91 1.37 8.74
N MET A 43 -6.02 1.37 7.40
CA MET A 43 -7.25 1.78 6.73
C MET A 43 -8.30 0.67 6.82
N THR A 44 -9.34 0.90 7.61
CA THR A 44 -10.50 0.01 7.74
C THR A 44 -11.63 0.34 6.77
N GLN A 45 -11.64 1.56 6.23
CA GLN A 45 -12.65 2.08 5.31
C GLN A 45 -11.99 2.79 4.12
N LEU A 46 -12.77 2.97 3.05
CA LEU A 46 -12.33 3.74 1.88
C LEU A 46 -12.08 5.20 2.26
N PRO A 47 -11.08 5.87 1.65
CA PRO A 47 -10.77 7.26 1.97
C PRO A 47 -11.87 8.19 1.44
N ALA A 48 -12.20 9.22 2.22
CA ALA A 48 -13.18 10.23 1.83
C ALA A 48 -12.66 11.20 0.74
N ALA A 49 -11.34 11.33 0.62
CA ALA A 49 -10.65 12.07 -0.44
C ALA A 49 -9.24 11.50 -0.64
N VAL A 50 -8.67 11.64 -1.83
CA VAL A 50 -7.30 11.22 -2.13
C VAL A 50 -6.47 12.43 -2.53
N PHE A 51 -5.25 12.50 -1.98
CA PHE A 51 -4.25 13.47 -2.39
C PHE A 51 -3.22 12.82 -3.32
N ILE A 52 -3.11 13.30 -4.56
CA ILE A 52 -2.22 12.73 -5.58
C ILE A 52 -1.11 13.71 -5.92
N VAL A 53 0.13 13.26 -5.84
CA VAL A 53 1.30 14.03 -6.29
C VAL A 53 1.65 13.57 -7.69
N ASP A 54 1.74 14.49 -8.66
CA ASP A 54 2.08 14.19 -10.06
C ASP A 54 1.09 13.20 -10.72
N PRO A 55 -0.11 13.67 -11.11
CA PRO A 55 -1.14 12.81 -11.70
C PRO A 55 -0.74 12.19 -13.05
N ARG A 56 0.31 12.72 -13.72
CA ARG A 56 0.81 12.13 -14.97
C ARG A 56 1.55 10.83 -14.74
N LYS A 57 2.28 10.67 -13.64
CA LYS A 57 2.87 9.39 -13.25
C LYS A 57 1.83 8.47 -12.62
N GLU A 58 0.97 9.02 -11.77
CA GLU A 58 -0.04 8.27 -11.02
C GLU A 58 -1.42 8.24 -11.70
N ARG A 59 -1.44 8.04 -13.02
CA ARG A 59 -2.69 8.01 -13.82
C ARG A 59 -3.67 6.94 -13.36
N ASN A 60 -3.16 5.79 -12.91
CA ASN A 60 -3.98 4.71 -12.42
C ASN A 60 -4.71 5.10 -11.13
N ALA A 61 -4.03 5.80 -10.21
CA ALA A 61 -4.65 6.29 -8.98
C ALA A 61 -5.77 7.30 -9.27
N VAL A 62 -5.58 8.17 -10.26
CA VAL A 62 -6.62 9.12 -10.72
C VAL A 62 -7.81 8.37 -11.30
N ALA A 63 -7.57 7.38 -12.17
CA ALA A 63 -8.63 6.61 -12.81
C ALA A 63 -9.45 5.77 -11.80
N GLU A 64 -8.78 5.15 -10.83
CA GLU A 64 -9.43 4.39 -9.76
C GLU A 64 -10.24 5.30 -8.83
N ALA A 65 -9.69 6.44 -8.42
CA ALA A 65 -10.41 7.41 -7.61
C ALA A 65 -11.64 7.97 -8.34
N LYS A 66 -11.52 8.32 -9.63
CA LYS A 66 -12.66 8.74 -10.47
C LYS A 66 -13.72 7.63 -10.58
N LYS A 67 -13.31 6.37 -10.76
CA LYS A 67 -14.24 5.22 -10.86
C LYS A 67 -14.99 4.94 -9.55
N LEU A 68 -14.33 5.15 -8.42
CA LEU A 68 -14.92 4.97 -7.09
C LEU A 68 -15.71 6.21 -6.61
N GLY A 69 -15.67 7.32 -7.36
CA GLY A 69 -16.32 8.58 -6.99
C GLY A 69 -15.66 9.29 -5.81
N ILE A 70 -14.37 9.02 -5.55
CA ILE A 70 -13.63 9.63 -4.45
C ILE A 70 -13.06 10.97 -4.94
N PRO A 71 -13.30 12.08 -4.22
CA PRO A 71 -12.77 13.39 -4.62
C PRO A 71 -11.24 13.39 -4.57
N ILE A 72 -10.64 14.00 -5.60
CA ILE A 72 -9.19 14.04 -5.82
C ILE A 72 -8.70 15.47 -5.61
N VAL A 73 -7.65 15.62 -4.80
CA VAL A 73 -6.87 16.85 -4.70
C VAL A 73 -5.47 16.52 -5.22
N ALA A 74 -4.99 17.21 -6.26
CA ALA A 74 -3.71 16.88 -6.86
C ALA A 74 -2.81 18.11 -7.03
N ILE A 75 -1.50 17.90 -6.86
CA ILE A 75 -0.49 18.87 -7.30
C ILE A 75 -0.15 18.54 -8.76
N VAL A 76 -0.57 19.44 -9.65
CA VAL A 76 -0.29 19.37 -11.09
C VAL A 76 0.97 20.16 -11.43
N ASP A 77 1.79 19.60 -12.32
CA ASP A 77 2.86 20.34 -13.00
C ASP A 77 2.34 20.85 -14.35
N THR A 78 3.07 21.76 -14.98
CA THR A 78 2.80 22.39 -16.28
C THR A 78 2.52 21.44 -17.44
N ASN A 79 2.78 20.14 -17.28
CA ASN A 79 2.59 19.09 -18.27
C ASN A 79 1.44 18.11 -17.95
N CYS A 80 0.60 18.44 -16.96
CA CYS A 80 -0.55 17.65 -16.55
C CYS A 80 -1.86 18.34 -16.93
N ASP A 81 -2.78 17.59 -17.55
CA ASP A 81 -4.15 18.05 -17.75
C ASP A 81 -4.88 18.05 -16.38
N PRO A 82 -5.44 19.20 -15.93
CA PRO A 82 -6.09 19.33 -14.63
C PRO A 82 -7.51 18.75 -14.57
N ASP A 83 -8.00 18.13 -15.66
CA ASP A 83 -9.38 17.65 -15.82
C ASP A 83 -9.58 16.15 -15.51
#